data_AF-A0A5C6M1Y0-F1
#
_entry.id   AF-A0A5C6M1Y0-F1
#
_cell.length_a   1.000
_cell.length_b   1.000
_cell.length_c   1.000
_cell.angle_alpha   90.00
_cell.angle_beta   90.00
_cell.angle_gamma   90.00
#
_symmetry.space_group_name_H-M   'P 1'
#
loop_
_entity.id
_entity.type
_entity.pdbx_description
1 polymer ?
#
loop_
_entity_poly.entity_id
_entity_poly.type
_entity_poly.pdbx_seq_one_letter_code
_entity_poly.pdbx_strand_id
1 'polypeptide(L)'
;MESRAEIDALKNVSRHLDGPPSSRMEDEIFSRKPVYTIALLVMMGFLLVSGAFNIYSASGGDSIFTSHMKHMCLGLMAFFMLSMVVQPKHLNASTYWLYGAICILLVTVLVIGHIGGGSRRWITFGPLNGQPSELAK
;
A
#
# COMPACT_ATOMS: atom_id res chain seq x y z
N MET A 1 -45.22 -19.49 41.60
CA MET A 1 -44.23 -18.40 41.77
C MET A 1 -42.84 -18.81 41.30
N GLU A 2 -42.47 -20.10 41.40
CA GLU A 2 -41.15 -20.62 40.98
C GLU A 2 -40.83 -20.43 39.49
N SER A 3 -41.81 -20.56 38.59
CA SER A 3 -41.61 -20.40 37.14
C SER A 3 -41.04 -19.03 36.73
N ARG A 4 -41.34 -17.95 37.47
CA ARG A 4 -40.78 -16.62 37.14
C ARG A 4 -39.32 -16.48 37.57
N ALA A 5 -38.94 -17.07 38.70
CA ALA A 5 -37.56 -17.06 39.18
C ALA A 5 -36.64 -17.88 38.26
N GLU A 6 -37.14 -19.00 37.73
CA GLU A 6 -36.41 -19.83 36.77
C GLU A 6 -36.22 -19.11 35.43
N ILE A 7 -37.25 -18.42 34.93
CA ILE A 7 -37.16 -17.63 33.69
C ILE A 7 -36.16 -16.48 33.83
N ASP A 8 -36.12 -15.81 34.98
CA ASP A 8 -35.16 -14.73 35.23
C ASP A 8 -33.73 -15.27 35.38
N ALA A 9 -33.56 -16.44 35.99
CA ALA A 9 -32.27 -17.13 36.04
C ALA A 9 -31.77 -17.50 34.63
N LEU A 10 -32.64 -18.04 33.77
CA LEU A 10 -32.32 -18.37 32.39
C LEU A 10 -31.96 -17.15 31.55
N LYS A 11 -32.67 -16.02 31.71
CA LYS A 11 -32.34 -14.76 31.04
C LYS A 11 -30.99 -14.19 31.49
N ASN A 12 -30.64 -14.33 32.76
CA ASN A 12 -29.36 -13.84 33.27
C ASN A 12 -28.18 -14.69 32.77
N VAL A 13 -28.39 -16.01 32.66
CA VAL A 13 -27.41 -16.94 32.10
C VAL A 13 -27.25 -16.73 30.59
N SER A 14 -28.35 -16.60 29.82
CA SER A 14 -28.27 -16.30 28.38
C SER A 14 -27.51 -15.01 28.12
N ARG A 15 -27.76 -13.95 28.91
CA ARG A 15 -27.06 -12.66 28.77
C ARG A 15 -25.55 -12.73 29.05
N HIS A 16 -25.09 -13.73 29.79
CA HIS A 16 -23.66 -14.00 30.02
C HIS A 16 -23.04 -14.88 28.91
N LEU A 17 -23.85 -15.69 28.22
CA LEU A 17 -23.43 -16.52 27.09
C LEU A 17 -23.43 -15.74 25.77
N ASP A 18 -24.31 -14.74 25.67
CA ASP A 18 -24.31 -13.74 24.62
C ASP A 18 -23.08 -12.85 24.85
N GLY A 19 -21.97 -13.19 24.18
CA GLY A 19 -20.75 -12.39 24.16
C GLY A 19 -21.00 -10.93 23.73
N PRO A 20 -19.98 -10.05 23.78
CA PRO A 20 -20.16 -8.65 23.41
C PRO A 20 -20.83 -8.55 22.03
N PRO A 21 -21.85 -7.68 21.88
CA PRO A 21 -22.60 -7.59 20.63
C PRO A 21 -21.63 -7.30 19.48
N SER A 22 -21.78 -8.03 18.37
CA SER A 22 -20.87 -7.96 17.22
C SER A 22 -20.66 -6.54 16.70
N SER A 23 -21.69 -5.68 16.78
CA SER A 23 -21.61 -4.25 16.43
C SER A 23 -20.55 -3.48 17.23
N ARG A 24 -20.35 -3.83 18.50
CA ARG A 24 -19.37 -3.17 19.38
C ARG A 24 -17.93 -3.48 18.98
N MET A 25 -17.69 -4.65 18.35
CA MET A 25 -16.38 -5.01 17.80
C MET A 25 -16.08 -4.25 16.51
N GLU A 26 -17.08 -4.04 15.64
CA GLU A 26 -16.94 -3.24 14.43
C GLU A 26 -16.59 -1.78 14.76
N ASP A 27 -17.21 -1.23 15.81
CA ASP A 27 -16.93 0.12 16.31
C ASP A 27 -15.51 0.28 16.86
N GLU A 28 -15.00 -0.71 17.62
CA GLU A 28 -13.62 -0.69 18.11
C GLU A 28 -12.60 -0.76 16.98
N ILE A 29 -12.83 -1.62 15.97
CA ILE A 29 -11.96 -1.75 14.80
C ILE A 29 -11.97 -0.44 14.00
N PHE A 30 -13.14 0.17 13.79
CA PHE A 30 -13.26 1.42 13.06
C PHE A 30 -12.61 2.59 13.81
N SER A 31 -12.78 2.64 15.13
CA SER A 31 -12.20 3.67 16.01
C SER A 31 -10.66 3.61 16.05
N ARG A 32 -10.06 2.41 15.88
CA ARG A 32 -8.59 2.23 15.87
C ARG A 32 -7.92 2.40 14.50
N LYS A 33 -8.68 2.54 13.40
CA LYS A 33 -8.15 2.82 12.05
C LYS A 33 -7.09 3.94 12.00
N PRO A 34 -7.26 5.11 12.65
CA PRO A 34 -6.24 6.16 12.65
C PRO A 34 -4.93 5.72 13.32
N VAL A 35 -4.99 4.91 14.38
CA VAL A 35 -3.79 4.45 15.10
C VAL A 35 -2.94 3.52 14.22
N TYR A 36 -3.56 2.57 13.53
CA TYR A 36 -2.84 1.69 12.61
C TYR A 36 -2.26 2.45 11.42
N THR A 37 -3.00 3.44 10.91
CA THR A 37 -2.52 4.29 9.80
C THR A 37 -1.29 5.08 10.22
N ILE A 38 -1.30 5.71 11.40
CA ILE A 38 -0.16 6.45 11.94
C ILE A 38 1.03 5.51 12.18
N ALA A 39 0.81 4.33 12.75
CA ALA A 39 1.87 3.35 12.99
C ALA A 39 2.55 2.90 11.69
N LEU A 40 1.78 2.65 10.63
CA LEU A 40 2.32 2.28 9.31
C LEU A 40 3.14 3.41 8.68
N LEU A 41 2.67 4.66 8.78
CA LEU A 41 3.40 5.83 8.27
C LEU A 41 4.73 6.04 9.02
N VAL A 42 4.75 5.83 10.33
CA VAL A 42 5.97 5.91 11.15
C VAL A 42 6.97 4.82 10.75
N MET A 43 6.52 3.57 10.58
CA MET A 43 7.38 2.49 10.10
C MET A 43 7.93 2.78 8.70
N MET A 44 7.09 3.28 7.78
CA MET A 44 7.51 3.67 6.44
C MET A 44 8.61 4.73 6.49
N GLY A 45 8.42 5.80 7.28
CA GLY A 45 9.42 6.85 7.47
C GLY A 45 10.74 6.32 8.02
N PHE A 46 10.68 5.41 9.00
CA PHE A 46 11.87 4.76 9.56
C PHE A 46 12.65 3.94 8.51
N LEU A 47 11.95 3.18 7.67
CA LEU A 47 12.57 2.41 6.58
C LEU A 47 13.21 3.31 5.53
N LEU A 48 12.58 4.44 5.18
CA LEU A 48 13.14 5.40 4.24
C LEU A 48 14.43 6.04 4.77
N VAL A 49 14.43 6.45 6.04
CA VAL A 49 15.61 7.08 6.67
C VAL A 49 16.75 6.07 6.83
N SER A 50 16.45 4.86 7.31
CA SER A 50 17.47 3.81 7.44
C SER A 50 18.04 3.37 6.07
N GLY A 51 17.20 3.29 5.04
CA GLY A 51 17.64 3.03 3.67
C GLY A 51 18.52 4.15 3.11
N ALA A 52 18.14 5.42 3.32
CA ALA A 52 18.95 6.57 2.91
C ALA A 52 20.32 6.60 3.63
N PHE A 53 20.34 6.27 4.92
CA PHE A 53 21.58 6.17 5.70
C PHE A 53 22.49 5.05 5.18
N ASN A 54 21.92 3.89 4.83
CA ASN A 54 22.67 2.78 4.27
C ASN A 54 23.33 3.16 2.92
N ILE A 55 22.59 3.83 2.04
CA ILE A 55 23.12 4.31 0.75
C ILE A 55 24.17 5.39 0.96
N TYR A 56 23.97 6.31 1.90
CA TYR A 56 24.97 7.31 2.25
C TYR A 56 26.28 6.67 2.73
N SER A 57 26.17 5.65 3.59
CA SER A 57 27.30 4.87 4.09
C SER A 57 28.03 4.11 2.96
N ALA A 58 27.28 3.48 2.05
CA ALA A 58 27.84 2.69 0.95
C ALA A 58 28.44 3.54 -0.18
N SER A 59 27.88 4.73 -0.45
CA SER A 59 28.28 5.59 -1.56
C SER A 59 29.22 6.72 -1.17
N GLY A 60 29.45 6.98 0.12
CA GLY A 60 30.35 8.05 0.59
C GLY A 60 29.95 9.47 0.20
N GLY A 61 28.72 9.70 -0.27
CA GLY A 61 28.22 11.01 -0.70
C GLY A 61 28.37 11.35 -2.18
N ASP A 62 28.76 10.38 -3.02
CA ASP A 62 28.95 10.59 -4.47
C ASP A 62 27.66 10.79 -5.29
N SER A 63 27.81 11.01 -6.60
CA SER A 63 26.71 11.19 -7.57
C SER A 63 25.57 10.16 -7.46
N ILE A 64 25.87 8.94 -7.04
CA ILE A 64 24.91 7.85 -6.81
C ILE A 64 23.92 8.21 -5.69
N PHE A 65 24.37 8.79 -4.58
CA PHE A 65 23.50 9.24 -3.49
C PHE A 65 22.51 10.33 -3.96
N THR A 66 22.97 11.29 -4.76
CA THR A 66 22.09 12.35 -5.29
C THR A 66 21.03 11.80 -6.24
N SER A 67 21.38 10.79 -7.04
CA SER A 67 20.42 10.09 -7.91
C SER A 67 19.40 9.30 -7.10
N HIS A 68 19.83 8.56 -6.08
CA HIS A 68 18.93 7.85 -5.17
C HIS A 68 17.96 8.79 -4.44
N MET A 69 18.46 9.93 -3.94
CA MET A 69 17.62 10.91 -3.25
C MET A 69 16.55 11.52 -4.19
N LYS A 70 16.90 11.79 -5.45
CA LYS A 70 15.96 12.26 -6.48
C LYS A 70 14.87 11.22 -6.76
N HIS A 71 15.23 9.96 -6.95
CA HIS A 71 14.25 8.88 -7.16
C HIS A 71 13.36 8.66 -5.93
N MET A 72 13.93 8.73 -4.73
CA MET A 72 13.17 8.60 -3.48
C MET A 72 12.16 9.75 -3.32
N CYS A 73 12.58 10.98 -3.60
CA CYS A 73 11.71 12.16 -3.56
C CYS A 73 10.59 12.07 -4.62
N LEU A 74 10.93 11.68 -5.86
CA LEU A 74 9.96 11.49 -6.93
C LEU A 74 8.92 10.40 -6.59
N GLY A 75 9.38 9.27 -6.04
CA GLY A 75 8.51 8.18 -5.60
C GLY A 75 7.58 8.59 -4.46
N LEU A 76 8.09 9.34 -3.48
CA LEU A 76 7.29 9.84 -2.36
C LEU A 76 6.24 10.85 -2.85
N MET A 77 6.62 11.76 -3.75
CA MET A 77 5.70 12.73 -4.33
C MET A 77 4.60 12.04 -5.16
N ALA A 78 4.97 11.03 -5.95
CA ALA A 78 4.01 10.21 -6.71
C ALA A 78 3.07 9.45 -5.77
N PHE A 79 3.57 8.89 -4.67
CA PHE A 79 2.76 8.21 -3.66
C PHE A 79 1.72 9.13 -3.03
N PHE A 80 2.11 10.34 -2.59
CA PHE A 80 1.18 11.30 -2.00
C PHE A 80 0.17 11.83 -3.02
N MET A 81 0.61 12.15 -4.24
CA MET A 81 -0.28 12.58 -5.32
C MET A 81 -1.33 11.49 -5.63
N LEU A 82 -0.90 10.24 -5.79
CA LEU A 82 -1.80 9.14 -6.10
C LEU A 82 -2.74 8.85 -4.94
N SER A 83 -2.25 8.89 -3.70
CA SER A 83 -3.06 8.72 -2.48
C SER A 83 -4.15 9.81 -2.35
N MET A 84 -3.87 11.05 -2.75
CA MET A 84 -4.84 12.14 -2.72
C MET A 84 -5.85 12.07 -3.88
N VAL A 85 -5.40 11.71 -5.08
CA VAL A 85 -6.23 11.71 -6.29
C VAL A 85 -7.11 10.47 -6.37
N VAL A 86 -6.64 9.33 -5.88
CA VAL A 86 -7.28 8.03 -6.10
C VAL A 86 -8.10 7.63 -4.89
N GLN A 87 -9.40 7.90 -4.92
CA GLN A 87 -10.32 7.32 -3.94
C GLN A 87 -10.51 5.82 -4.25
N PRO A 88 -10.48 4.92 -3.25
CA PRO A 88 -10.66 3.46 -3.43
C PRO A 88 -11.91 3.07 -4.23
N LYS A 89 -12.96 3.89 -4.18
CA LYS A 89 -14.21 3.68 -4.93
C LYS A 89 -14.05 3.88 -6.44
N HIS A 90 -13.15 4.76 -6.88
CA HIS A 90 -12.90 5.02 -8.31
C HIS A 90 -11.95 3.99 -8.95
N LEU A 91 -11.11 3.32 -8.16
CA LEU A 91 -10.26 2.22 -8.63
C LEU A 91 -11.08 1.09 -9.23
N ASN A 92 -12.14 0.63 -8.55
CA ASN A 92 -12.96 -0.49 -9.00
C ASN A 92 -13.62 -0.29 -10.37
N ALA A 93 -13.97 0.95 -10.73
CA ALA A 93 -14.60 1.25 -12.02
C ALA A 93 -13.56 1.39 -13.16
N SER A 94 -12.34 1.85 -12.84
CA SER A 94 -11.27 2.08 -13.81
C SER A 94 -10.30 0.91 -13.96
N THR A 95 -10.47 -0.17 -13.19
CA THR A 95 -9.61 -1.37 -13.24
C THR A 95 -9.43 -1.92 -14.65
N TYR A 96 -10.50 -2.02 -15.43
CA TYR A 96 -10.43 -2.55 -16.80
C TYR A 96 -9.61 -1.65 -17.75
N TRP A 97 -9.74 -0.33 -17.62
CA TRP A 97 -9.00 0.63 -18.44
C TRP A 97 -7.52 0.71 -18.03
N LEU A 98 -7.22 0.68 -16.73
CA LEU A 98 -5.86 0.60 -16.20
C LEU A 98 -5.18 -0.70 -16.64
N TYR A 99 -5.86 -1.83 -16.54
CA TYR A 99 -5.35 -3.12 -17.00
C TYR A 99 -5.05 -3.11 -18.49
N GLY A 100 -5.97 -2.59 -19.32
CA GLY A 100 -5.73 -2.41 -20.76
C GLY A 100 -4.53 -1.52 -21.07
N ALA A 101 -4.38 -0.41 -20.35
CA ALA A 101 -3.23 0.48 -20.50
C ALA A 101 -1.90 -0.21 -20.14
N ILE A 102 -1.89 -1.00 -19.06
CA ILE A 102 -0.72 -1.80 -18.65
C ILE A 102 -0.37 -2.85 -19.71
N CYS A 103 -1.36 -3.55 -20.26
CA CYS A 103 -1.15 -4.51 -21.35
C CYS A 103 -0.55 -3.84 -22.59
N ILE A 104 -1.04 -2.67 -22.98
CA ILE A 104 -0.49 -1.91 -24.12
C ILE A 104 0.94 -1.47 -23.83
N LEU A 105 1.23 -1.02 -22.60
CA LEU A 105 2.58 -0.64 -22.19
C LEU A 105 3.55 -1.83 -22.20
N LEU A 106 3.10 -3.02 -21.79
CA LEU A 106 3.85 -4.27 -21.92
C LEU A 106 4.12 -4.63 -23.39
N VAL A 107 3.14 -4.49 -24.28
CA VAL A 107 3.39 -4.70 -25.73
C VAL A 107 4.40 -3.68 -26.26
N THR A 108 4.34 -2.45 -25.76
CA THR A 108 5.25 -1.37 -26.17
C THR A 108 6.70 -1.64 -25.75
N VAL A 109 6.95 -2.31 -24.60
CA VAL A 109 8.31 -2.73 -24.21
C VAL A 109 8.94 -3.68 -25.20
N LEU A 110 8.14 -4.53 -25.86
CA LEU A 110 8.67 -5.52 -26.79
C LEU A 110 9.23 -4.86 -28.06
N VAL A 111 8.64 -3.71 -28.44
CA VAL A 111 9.01 -2.95 -29.64
C VAL A 111 10.13 -1.95 -29.37
N ILE A 112 10.09 -1.22 -28.24
CA ILE A 112 11.00 -0.08 -27.94
C ILE A 112 12.00 -0.40 -26.80
N GLY A 113 11.87 -1.55 -26.13
CA GLY A 113 12.68 -1.89 -24.96
C GLY A 113 14.18 -2.08 -25.27
N HIS A 114 15.02 -1.43 -24.47
CA HIS A 114 16.46 -1.53 -24.57
C HIS A 114 16.93 -2.84 -23.92
N ILE A 115 17.89 -3.53 -24.54
CA ILE A 115 18.53 -4.71 -23.96
C ILE A 115 19.53 -4.23 -22.91
N GLY A 116 19.29 -4.56 -21.64
CA GLY A 116 20.22 -4.35 -20.54
C GLY A 116 20.45 -5.69 -19.82
N GLY A 117 21.68 -6.18 -19.79
CA GLY A 117 22.04 -7.44 -19.10
C GLY A 117 21.58 -8.73 -19.80
N GLY A 118 21.32 -8.71 -21.12
CA GLY A 118 20.98 -9.92 -21.90
C GLY A 118 19.47 -10.19 -22.07
N SER A 119 18.59 -9.32 -21.58
CA SER A 119 17.14 -9.42 -21.78
C SER A 119 16.51 -8.03 -21.99
N ARG A 120 15.51 -7.93 -22.87
CA ARG A 120 14.71 -6.71 -23.06
C ARG A 120 13.74 -6.56 -21.88
N ARG A 121 14.17 -5.87 -20.82
CA ARG A 121 13.38 -5.66 -19.59
C ARG A 121 13.12 -4.20 -19.25
N TRP A 122 13.94 -3.29 -19.78
CA TRP A 122 13.93 -1.89 -19.40
C TRP A 122 13.43 -1.04 -20.58
N ILE A 123 12.41 -0.21 -20.34
CA ILE A 123 12.11 0.91 -21.23
C ILE A 123 12.90 2.10 -20.69
N THR A 124 13.88 2.55 -21.47
CA THR A 124 14.64 3.75 -21.19
C THR A 124 13.98 4.91 -21.92
N PHE A 125 13.18 5.70 -21.21
CA PHE A 125 12.71 7.01 -21.69
C PHE A 125 13.64 8.09 -21.12
N GLY A 126 14.77 8.32 -21.78
CA GLY A 126 15.76 9.32 -21.34
C GLY A 126 16.31 9.01 -19.93
N PRO A 127 16.13 9.89 -18.92
CA PRO A 127 16.62 9.67 -17.55
C PRO A 127 15.78 8.67 -16.74
N LEU A 128 14.62 8.25 -17.25
CA LEU A 128 13.71 7.32 -16.56
C LEU A 128 13.85 5.92 -17.16
N ASN A 129 14.24 4.98 -16.30
CA ASN A 129 14.27 3.56 -16.61
C ASN A 129 13.12 2.88 -15.87
N GLY A 130 12.10 2.45 -16.62
CA GLY A 130 10.92 1.79 -16.07
C GLY A 130 10.79 0.35 -16.53
N GLN A 131 10.44 -0.55 -15.61
CA GLN A 131 10.12 -1.95 -15.92
C GLN A 131 8.60 -2.12 -15.96
N PRO A 132 7.99 -2.38 -17.13
CA PRO A 132 6.52 -2.44 -17.24
C PRO A 132 5.90 -3.62 -16.51
N SER A 133 6.66 -4.66 -16.18
CA SER A 133 6.16 -5.75 -15.33
C SER A 133 5.95 -5.35 -13.86
N GLU A 134 6.57 -4.26 -13.39
CA GLU A 134 6.27 -3.71 -12.05
C GLU A 134 4.91 -3.00 -12.04
N LEU A 135 4.47 -2.44 -13.16
CA LEU A 135 3.12 -1.88 -13.29
C LEU A 135 2.04 -2.95 -13.49
N ALA A 136 2.43 -4.16 -13.86
CA ALA A 136 1.52 -5.29 -14.08
C ALA A 136 1.31 -6.17 -12.85
N LYS A 137 2.09 -5.97 -11.79
CA LYS A 137 1.96 -6.67 -10.52
C LYS A 137 0.97 -5.92 -9.62
#